data_AF-A0A1G7ZCN4-F1
#
_entry.id   AF-A0A1G7ZCN4-F1
#
_cell.length_a   1.000
_cell.length_b   1.000
_cell.length_c   1.000
_cell.angle_alpha   90.00
_cell.angle_beta   90.00
_cell.angle_gamma   90.00
#
_symmetry.space_group_name_H-M   'P 1'
#
loop_
_entity.id
_entity.type
_entity.pdbx_description
1 polymer ?
#
loop_
_entity_poly.entity_id
_entity_poly.type
_entity_poly.pdbx_seq_one_letter_code
_entity_poly.pdbx_strand_id
1 'polypeptide(L)'
;MYQIDVPSAAPTLPAATAPGQPGYFTDGDVVAGVDPTIVPAEFLNAVMLELLGVVSGAGLTPAKGQSGQVLAAIRSLIRYTPTSTSAVNTTGGATSLSLEQYSASIIVVTGALTSNASIIVPAAVGRWTIINATTGNFTLACYASGGTGVFISQGGLDDVVCNGASVKYAVDDAATKTVVQTNALCFGFDGGNANLYSVDFSPAIKSFTNGMRVMFRAASSNSGACQMSVNGSTWKQLLGRAHAALQGGEVAAGGIAEAVWIAALDSWVLLGCTGGAVQVPPATQPQHAVSLAQAQAMSVGVYVNSARTLAVGNYLVDTSAGSFLLLLPAAPSKGDMLTFIDPNSNWGGINWTLGRNGRTIMGQANDLVINVSDQKFSIWFNGTDWRLA
;
A
#
# COMPACT_ATOMS: atom_id res chain seq x y z
N MET A 1 -5.03 35.39 -44.22
CA MET A 1 -3.94 35.67 -45.17
C MET A 1 -4.27 34.93 -46.45
N TYR A 2 -4.11 35.56 -47.60
CA TYR A 2 -4.31 34.93 -48.91
C TYR A 2 -3.31 35.56 -49.90
N GLN A 3 -2.92 34.83 -50.95
CA GLN A 3 -2.04 35.38 -51.98
C GLN A 3 -2.75 36.49 -52.76
N ILE A 4 -2.01 37.51 -53.19
CA ILE A 4 -2.57 38.58 -54.01
C ILE A 4 -3.08 38.02 -55.36
N ASP A 5 -4.31 38.37 -55.74
CA ASP A 5 -5.02 37.78 -56.89
C ASP A 5 -5.64 38.85 -57.82
N VAL A 6 -5.00 40.02 -57.92
CA VAL A 6 -5.42 41.09 -58.83
C VAL A 6 -4.95 40.82 -60.28
N PRO A 7 -5.58 41.42 -61.31
CA PRO A 7 -5.20 41.18 -62.71
C PRO A 7 -3.73 41.50 -63.05
N SER A 8 -3.08 42.39 -62.29
CA SER A 8 -1.67 42.75 -62.45
C SER A 8 -0.70 41.85 -61.67
N ALA A 9 -1.19 40.80 -60.98
CA ALA A 9 -0.35 39.89 -60.23
C ALA A 9 0.53 39.06 -61.17
N ALA A 10 1.80 38.90 -60.79
CA ALA A 10 2.72 38.06 -61.55
C ALA A 10 2.33 36.57 -61.43
N PRO A 11 2.34 35.77 -62.52
CA PRO A 11 1.93 34.37 -62.50
C PRO A 11 2.95 33.45 -61.81
N THR A 12 4.17 33.91 -61.61
CA THR A 12 5.26 33.21 -60.91
C THR A 12 5.98 34.18 -59.99
N LEU A 13 6.54 33.68 -58.89
CA LEU A 13 7.36 34.48 -57.98
C LEU A 13 8.52 35.12 -58.79
N PRO A 14 8.64 36.46 -58.82
CA PRO A 14 9.75 37.12 -59.49
C PRO A 14 11.09 36.70 -58.89
N ALA A 15 12.15 36.66 -59.71
CA ALA A 15 13.48 36.31 -59.25
C ALA A 15 13.96 37.33 -58.18
N ALA A 16 14.60 36.83 -57.14
CA ALA A 16 15.19 37.67 -56.10
C ALA A 16 16.38 38.46 -56.65
N THR A 17 16.46 39.74 -56.28
CA THR A 17 17.59 40.62 -56.61
C THR A 17 18.83 40.19 -55.81
N ALA A 18 20.03 40.49 -56.32
CA ALA A 18 21.27 40.20 -55.61
C ALA A 18 21.31 40.91 -54.23
N PRO A 19 21.87 40.27 -53.18
CA PRO A 19 21.88 40.83 -51.83
C PRO A 19 22.69 42.14 -51.77
N GLY A 20 22.04 43.19 -51.28
CA GLY A 20 22.68 44.46 -50.93
C GLY A 20 23.19 44.50 -49.49
N GLN A 21 23.57 45.69 -49.02
CA GLN A 21 23.92 45.92 -47.60
C GLN A 21 22.63 46.00 -46.75
N PRO A 22 22.55 45.30 -45.60
CA PRO A 22 21.40 45.40 -44.70
C PRO A 22 21.17 46.81 -44.14
N GLY A 23 19.92 47.26 -44.06
CA GLY A 23 19.52 48.57 -43.55
C GLY A 23 18.08 48.62 -43.07
N TYR A 24 17.60 49.80 -42.67
CA TYR A 24 16.23 50.05 -42.19
C TYR A 24 15.45 50.96 -43.16
N PHE A 25 14.12 50.89 -43.15
CA PHE A 25 13.27 51.78 -43.94
C PHE A 25 13.41 53.25 -43.48
N THR A 26 13.44 54.17 -44.44
CA THR A 26 13.46 55.63 -44.22
C THR A 26 12.45 56.32 -45.15
N ASP A 27 11.76 57.35 -44.63
CA ASP A 27 10.90 58.24 -45.42
C ASP A 27 11.70 59.21 -46.31
N GLY A 28 13.03 59.14 -46.22
CA GLY A 28 13.94 60.09 -46.86
C GLY A 28 14.04 61.40 -46.07
N ASP A 29 15.02 62.21 -46.44
CA ASP A 29 15.19 63.57 -45.97
C ASP A 29 15.72 64.41 -47.12
N VAL A 30 14.84 65.23 -47.70
CA VAL A 30 15.17 66.09 -48.84
C VAL A 30 16.21 67.16 -48.51
N VAL A 31 16.33 67.55 -47.23
CA VAL A 31 17.32 68.53 -46.76
C VAL A 31 18.68 67.87 -46.53
N ALA A 32 18.69 66.62 -46.06
CA ALA A 32 19.91 65.83 -45.89
C ALA A 32 20.34 65.04 -47.15
N GLY A 33 19.57 65.12 -48.24
CA GLY A 33 19.86 64.41 -49.49
C GLY A 33 19.69 62.89 -49.40
N VAL A 34 18.82 62.42 -48.50
CA VAL A 34 18.53 60.98 -48.33
C VAL A 34 17.25 60.64 -49.08
N ASP A 35 17.34 59.72 -50.04
CA ASP A 35 16.18 59.25 -50.77
C ASP A 35 15.28 58.36 -49.90
N PRO A 36 13.95 58.40 -50.09
CA PRO A 36 13.03 57.46 -49.45
C PRO A 36 13.30 56.03 -49.90
N THR A 37 13.04 55.07 -49.02
CA THR A 37 13.22 53.65 -49.35
C THR A 37 12.16 53.19 -50.35
N ILE A 38 12.60 52.72 -51.51
CA ILE A 38 11.72 52.03 -52.46
C ILE A 38 11.50 50.61 -51.95
N VAL A 39 10.24 50.24 -51.66
CA VAL A 39 9.88 48.88 -51.22
C VAL A 39 9.67 48.00 -52.46
N PRO A 40 10.58 47.06 -52.76
CA PRO A 40 10.43 46.21 -53.94
C PRO A 40 9.35 45.14 -53.72
N ALA A 41 8.77 44.67 -54.84
CA ALA A 41 7.76 43.61 -54.80
C ALA A 41 8.26 42.31 -54.15
N GLU A 42 9.57 42.01 -54.26
CA GLU A 42 10.20 40.84 -53.62
C GLU A 42 10.05 40.85 -52.09
N PHE A 43 10.16 42.01 -51.44
CA PHE A 43 10.00 42.14 -49.98
C PHE A 43 8.55 41.86 -49.57
N LEU A 44 7.59 42.45 -50.28
CA LEU A 44 6.16 42.25 -49.99
C LEU A 44 5.74 40.79 -50.24
N ASN A 45 6.27 40.17 -51.31
CA ASN A 45 6.03 38.76 -51.59
C ASN A 45 6.64 37.85 -50.51
N ALA A 46 7.85 38.14 -50.03
CA ALA A 46 8.49 37.38 -48.95
C ALA A 46 7.65 37.44 -47.67
N VAL A 47 7.28 38.65 -47.22
CA VAL A 47 6.41 38.81 -46.03
C VAL A 47 5.08 38.08 -46.21
N MET A 48 4.47 38.17 -47.39
CA MET A 48 3.21 37.47 -47.68
C MET A 48 3.36 35.95 -47.58
N LEU A 49 4.40 35.38 -48.19
CA LEU A 49 4.63 33.94 -48.21
C LEU A 49 5.03 33.39 -46.84
N GLU A 50 5.82 34.12 -46.06
CA GLU A 50 6.15 33.75 -44.67
C GLU A 50 4.87 33.65 -43.80
N LEU A 51 4.00 34.67 -43.88
CA LEU A 51 2.74 34.65 -43.14
C LEU A 51 1.78 33.55 -43.64
N LEU A 52 1.78 33.24 -44.93
CA LEU A 52 1.03 32.10 -45.47
C LEU A 52 1.61 30.77 -44.99
N GLY A 53 2.94 30.66 -44.87
CA GLY A 53 3.64 29.51 -44.30
C GLY A 53 3.25 29.25 -42.84
N VAL A 54 3.06 30.31 -42.04
CA VAL A 54 2.52 30.18 -40.68
C VAL A 54 1.10 29.62 -40.70
N VAL A 55 0.23 30.10 -41.61
CA VAL A 55 -1.16 29.61 -41.71
C VAL A 55 -1.22 28.16 -42.18
N SER A 56 -0.50 27.80 -43.24
CA SER A 56 -0.48 26.43 -43.76
C SER A 56 0.24 25.46 -42.81
N GLY A 57 1.30 25.91 -42.13
CA GLY A 57 2.02 25.15 -41.11
C GLY A 57 1.16 24.82 -39.88
N ALA A 58 0.15 25.64 -39.59
CA ALA A 58 -0.86 25.36 -38.57
C ALA A 58 -2.01 24.43 -39.05
N GLY A 59 -1.93 23.93 -40.29
CA GLY A 59 -2.96 23.09 -40.91
C GLY A 59 -4.19 23.85 -41.42
N LEU A 60 -4.15 25.18 -41.44
CA LEU A 60 -5.25 26.02 -41.94
C LEU A 60 -5.09 26.27 -43.44
N THR A 61 -6.19 26.23 -44.19
CA THR A 61 -6.19 26.60 -45.62
C THR A 61 -6.35 28.12 -45.76
N PRO A 62 -5.42 28.81 -46.44
CA PRO A 62 -5.54 30.25 -46.71
C PRO A 62 -6.85 30.59 -47.42
N ALA A 63 -7.65 31.47 -46.82
CA ALA A 63 -8.94 31.91 -47.34
C ALA A 63 -8.99 33.41 -47.58
N LYS A 64 -9.48 33.84 -48.76
CA LYS A 64 -9.75 35.25 -49.06
C LYS A 64 -10.96 35.72 -48.23
N GLY A 65 -10.91 36.95 -47.74
CA GLY A 65 -12.00 37.56 -46.94
C GLY A 65 -12.02 37.19 -45.45
N GLN A 66 -11.15 36.30 -44.98
CA GLN A 66 -11.03 35.95 -43.56
C GLN A 66 -9.86 36.71 -42.90
N SER A 67 -10.16 37.70 -42.07
CA SER A 67 -9.19 38.38 -41.21
C SER A 67 -8.90 37.55 -39.96
N GLY A 68 -7.66 37.58 -39.45
CA GLY A 68 -7.27 36.84 -38.22
C GLY A 68 -6.71 35.42 -38.41
N GLN A 69 -6.57 34.92 -39.64
CA GLN A 69 -6.00 33.57 -39.89
C GLN A 69 -4.60 33.37 -39.31
N VAL A 70 -3.73 34.40 -39.34
CA VAL A 70 -2.38 34.32 -38.74
C VAL A 70 -2.47 34.20 -37.22
N LEU A 71 -3.39 34.93 -36.58
CA LEU A 71 -3.62 34.82 -35.14
C LEU A 71 -4.14 33.42 -34.76
N ALA A 72 -5.08 32.87 -35.54
CA ALA A 72 -5.57 31.51 -35.36
C ALA A 72 -4.46 30.47 -35.53
N ALA A 73 -3.60 30.65 -36.54
CA ALA A 73 -2.44 29.82 -36.78
C ALA A 73 -1.45 29.87 -35.61
N ILE A 74 -1.09 31.06 -35.14
CA ILE A 74 -0.18 31.26 -34.00
C ILE A 74 -0.74 30.61 -32.72
N ARG A 75 -2.04 30.78 -32.42
CA ARG A 75 -2.70 30.11 -31.28
C ARG A 75 -2.64 28.59 -31.39
N SER A 76 -2.79 28.05 -32.61
CA SER A 76 -2.69 26.61 -32.88
C SER A 76 -1.24 26.10 -32.75
N LEU A 77 -0.26 26.89 -33.18
CA LEU A 77 1.16 26.52 -33.17
C LEU A 77 1.80 26.60 -31.78
N ILE A 78 1.36 27.54 -30.93
CA ILE A 78 2.00 27.81 -29.62
C ILE A 78 1.64 26.78 -28.53
N ARG A 79 0.65 25.89 -28.73
CA ARG A 79 0.14 24.87 -27.77
C ARG A 79 0.88 24.75 -26.42
N TYR A 80 0.67 25.77 -25.57
CA TYR A 80 0.71 25.69 -24.11
C TYR A 80 0.01 26.92 -23.51
N THR A 81 -1.24 27.16 -23.91
CA THR A 81 -2.11 28.07 -23.15
C THR A 81 -3.52 27.46 -23.12
N PRO A 82 -4.02 27.03 -21.95
CA PRO A 82 -5.22 26.21 -21.82
C PRO A 82 -6.46 27.07 -22.07
N THR A 83 -6.78 27.33 -23.34
CA THR A 83 -7.91 28.20 -23.71
C THR A 83 -8.85 27.58 -24.72
N SER A 84 -8.47 26.52 -25.43
CA SER A 84 -9.41 25.70 -26.18
C SER A 84 -10.03 24.65 -25.25
N THR A 85 -11.30 24.85 -24.90
CA THR A 85 -12.14 23.89 -24.17
C THR A 85 -13.13 23.27 -25.15
N SER A 86 -13.24 21.95 -25.17
CA SER A 86 -14.25 21.24 -25.96
C SER A 86 -15.13 20.38 -25.05
N ALA A 87 -16.43 20.35 -25.33
CA ALA A 87 -17.38 19.51 -24.61
C ALA A 87 -17.66 18.23 -25.39
N VAL A 88 -17.74 17.12 -24.66
CA VAL A 88 -18.06 15.80 -25.19
C VAL A 88 -19.20 15.25 -24.36
N ASN A 89 -20.28 14.82 -25.02
CA ASN A 89 -21.40 14.17 -24.35
C ASN A 89 -21.27 12.65 -24.51
N THR A 90 -21.48 11.91 -23.42
CA THR A 90 -21.54 10.44 -23.47
C THR A 90 -22.54 9.92 -22.44
N THR A 91 -23.25 8.85 -22.79
CA THR A 91 -24.24 8.17 -21.93
C THR A 91 -23.83 6.72 -21.61
N GLY A 92 -22.67 6.27 -22.11
CA GLY A 92 -22.15 4.91 -22.00
C GLY A 92 -21.38 4.47 -23.25
N GLY A 93 -20.54 3.45 -23.13
CA GLY A 93 -19.78 2.88 -24.25
C GLY A 93 -18.62 3.76 -24.74
N ALA A 94 -18.06 3.40 -25.89
CA ALA A 94 -16.89 4.07 -26.46
C ALA A 94 -17.26 5.27 -27.34
N THR A 95 -16.69 6.43 -27.03
CA THR A 95 -16.86 7.70 -27.76
C THR A 95 -15.51 8.16 -28.28
N SER A 96 -15.30 8.06 -29.60
CA SER A 96 -14.08 8.57 -30.24
C SER A 96 -14.15 10.07 -30.45
N LEU A 97 -13.08 10.79 -30.06
CA LEU A 97 -13.01 12.22 -30.23
C LEU A 97 -12.78 12.61 -31.69
N SER A 98 -13.52 13.63 -32.14
CA SER A 98 -13.30 14.28 -33.44
C SER A 98 -12.02 15.11 -33.44
N LEU A 99 -11.55 15.46 -34.66
CA LEU A 99 -10.40 16.34 -34.89
C LEU A 99 -10.47 17.63 -34.05
N GLU A 100 -11.65 18.23 -33.97
CA GLU A 100 -11.88 19.47 -33.23
C GLU A 100 -11.82 19.26 -31.70
N GLN A 101 -12.36 18.14 -31.21
CA GLN A 101 -12.42 17.83 -29.78
C GLN A 101 -11.06 17.51 -29.17
N TYR A 102 -10.20 16.72 -29.85
CA TYR A 102 -8.86 16.46 -29.32
C TYR A 102 -7.85 17.57 -29.64
N SER A 103 -8.20 18.52 -30.52
CA SER A 103 -7.40 19.75 -30.72
C SER A 103 -7.49 20.71 -29.53
N ALA A 104 -8.49 20.53 -28.66
CA ALA A 104 -8.65 21.29 -27.44
C ALA A 104 -7.62 20.87 -26.36
N SER A 105 -7.18 21.81 -25.53
CA SER A 105 -6.32 21.50 -24.37
C SER A 105 -7.12 21.01 -23.16
N ILE A 106 -8.39 21.40 -23.07
CA ILE A 106 -9.33 20.95 -22.04
C ILE A 106 -10.50 20.22 -22.70
N ILE A 107 -10.81 19.03 -22.19
CA ILE A 107 -11.95 18.24 -22.64
C ILE A 107 -12.91 18.07 -21.46
N VAL A 108 -14.13 18.59 -21.59
CA VAL A 108 -15.18 18.45 -20.58
C VAL A 108 -16.13 17.35 -21.01
N VAL A 109 -16.14 16.26 -20.26
CA VAL A 109 -17.03 15.12 -20.51
C VAL A 109 -18.29 15.28 -19.67
N THR A 110 -19.44 15.30 -20.31
CA THR A 110 -20.76 15.50 -19.70
C THR A 110 -21.72 14.37 -20.07
N GLY A 111 -22.79 14.22 -19.31
CA GLY A 111 -23.85 13.25 -19.58
C GLY A 111 -24.20 12.38 -18.37
N ALA A 112 -25.37 11.75 -18.40
CA ALA A 112 -25.79 10.77 -17.41
C ALA A 112 -25.37 9.38 -17.88
N LEU A 113 -24.42 8.76 -17.17
CA LEU A 113 -23.93 7.44 -17.51
C LEU A 113 -24.98 6.39 -17.15
N THR A 114 -25.33 5.57 -18.13
CA THR A 114 -26.20 4.39 -17.97
C THR A 114 -25.40 3.07 -18.05
N SER A 115 -24.14 3.15 -18.45
CA SER A 115 -23.13 2.09 -18.42
C SER A 115 -21.72 2.72 -18.37
N ASN A 116 -20.66 1.92 -18.18
CA ASN A 116 -19.28 2.41 -18.21
C ASN A 116 -18.99 3.09 -19.55
N ALA A 117 -18.39 4.28 -19.52
CA ALA A 117 -18.08 5.07 -20.70
C ALA A 117 -16.57 5.18 -20.92
N SER A 118 -16.17 5.25 -22.18
CA SER A 118 -14.79 5.47 -22.58
C SER A 118 -14.68 6.58 -23.61
N ILE A 119 -13.75 7.51 -23.39
CA ILE A 119 -13.35 8.50 -24.37
C ILE A 119 -12.09 8.00 -25.07
N ILE A 120 -12.09 8.01 -26.40
CA ILE A 120 -10.94 7.56 -27.20
C ILE A 120 -10.26 8.78 -27.82
N VAL A 121 -9.04 9.06 -27.39
CA VAL A 121 -8.15 10.05 -28.01
C VAL A 121 -7.35 9.40 -29.16
N PRO A 122 -6.86 10.16 -30.15
CA PRO A 122 -6.01 9.61 -31.20
C PRO A 122 -4.75 8.97 -30.61
N ALA A 123 -4.22 7.96 -31.30
CA ALA A 123 -2.91 7.37 -31.02
C ALA A 123 -1.77 8.30 -31.49
N ALA A 124 -1.78 9.56 -31.03
CA ALA A 124 -0.78 10.59 -31.32
C ALA A 124 -0.25 11.18 -30.02
N VAL A 125 0.95 11.76 -30.05
CA VAL A 125 1.51 12.43 -28.88
C VAL A 125 0.67 13.68 -28.56
N GLY A 126 0.14 13.77 -27.34
CA GLY A 126 -0.71 14.88 -26.92
C GLY A 126 -0.90 14.91 -25.41
N ARG A 127 -1.26 16.07 -24.85
CA ARG A 127 -1.57 16.27 -23.44
C ARG A 127 -2.91 16.99 -23.32
N TRP A 128 -3.77 16.52 -22.43
CA TRP A 128 -5.11 17.04 -22.22
C TRP A 128 -5.44 17.09 -20.74
N THR A 129 -6.13 18.14 -20.31
CA THR A 129 -6.84 18.13 -19.03
C THR A 129 -8.27 17.68 -19.26
N ILE A 130 -8.67 16.56 -18.64
CA ILE A 130 -10.01 15.99 -18.79
C ILE A 130 -10.81 16.31 -17.52
N ILE A 131 -11.95 16.96 -17.71
CA ILE A 131 -12.91 17.25 -16.65
C ILE A 131 -14.06 16.25 -16.78
N ASN A 132 -14.24 15.41 -15.78
CA ASN A 132 -15.36 14.48 -15.75
C ASN A 132 -16.56 15.09 -15.00
N ALA A 133 -17.43 15.76 -15.74
CA ALA A 133 -18.69 16.33 -15.26
C ALA A 133 -19.89 15.40 -15.55
N THR A 134 -19.66 14.09 -15.71
CA THR A 134 -20.73 13.11 -15.86
C THR A 134 -21.46 12.87 -14.53
N THR A 135 -22.66 12.29 -14.60
CA THR A 135 -23.45 11.86 -13.44
C THR A 135 -23.81 10.37 -13.57
N GLY A 136 -24.16 9.70 -12.46
CA GLY A 136 -24.49 8.27 -12.44
C GLY A 136 -23.36 7.38 -11.90
N ASN A 137 -23.70 6.18 -11.42
CA ASN A 137 -22.80 5.29 -10.68
C ASN A 137 -21.99 4.36 -11.60
N PHE A 138 -21.29 4.94 -12.57
CA PHE A 138 -20.48 4.22 -13.56
C PHE A 138 -19.14 4.92 -13.77
N THR A 139 -18.16 4.21 -14.33
CA THR A 139 -16.82 4.74 -14.53
C THR A 139 -16.67 5.43 -15.89
N LEU A 140 -15.80 6.44 -15.94
CA LEU A 140 -15.32 7.06 -17.17
C LEU A 140 -13.82 6.76 -17.32
N ALA A 141 -13.42 6.30 -18.49
CA ALA A 141 -12.01 6.08 -18.82
C ALA A 141 -11.60 6.85 -20.07
N CYS A 142 -10.33 7.25 -20.17
CA CYS A 142 -9.73 7.85 -21.36
C CYS A 142 -8.68 6.89 -21.92
N TYR A 143 -8.86 6.44 -23.16
CA TYR A 143 -7.96 5.50 -23.86
C TYR A 143 -7.35 6.14 -25.10
N ALA A 144 -6.14 5.70 -25.45
CA ALA A 144 -5.62 5.90 -26.79
C ALA A 144 -6.35 4.94 -27.76
N SER A 145 -6.56 5.35 -29.01
CA SER A 145 -7.12 4.48 -30.04
C SER A 145 -6.31 3.18 -30.18
N GLY A 146 -6.90 2.04 -29.80
CA GLY A 146 -6.24 0.73 -29.82
C GLY A 146 -5.23 0.48 -28.68
N GLY A 147 -5.21 1.33 -27.65
CA GLY A 147 -4.24 1.29 -26.56
C GLY A 147 -4.85 1.15 -25.16
N THR A 148 -4.03 1.37 -24.14
CA THR A 148 -4.46 1.43 -22.73
C THR A 148 -4.74 2.87 -22.30
N GLY A 149 -5.37 3.02 -21.13
CA GLY A 149 -5.92 4.28 -20.68
C GLY A 149 -6.03 4.40 -19.16
N VAL A 150 -6.52 5.55 -18.72
CA VAL A 150 -6.67 5.91 -17.31
C VAL A 150 -8.12 6.22 -16.97
N PHE A 151 -8.52 5.98 -15.73
CA PHE A 151 -9.85 6.32 -15.24
C PHE A 151 -9.89 7.78 -14.79
N ILE A 152 -10.96 8.51 -15.11
CA ILE A 152 -11.12 9.91 -14.68
C ILE A 152 -12.21 9.95 -13.62
N SER A 153 -11.88 10.41 -12.42
CA SER A 153 -12.81 10.40 -11.29
C SER A 153 -13.99 11.34 -11.54
N GLN A 154 -15.22 10.89 -11.27
CA GLN A 154 -16.42 11.71 -11.45
C GLN A 154 -16.40 12.96 -10.56
N GLY A 155 -16.75 14.11 -11.14
CA GLY A 155 -16.65 15.42 -10.49
C GLY A 155 -15.21 15.95 -10.34
N GLY A 156 -14.22 15.24 -10.89
CA GLY A 156 -12.80 15.59 -10.84
C GLY A 156 -12.26 16.17 -12.14
N LEU A 157 -11.02 16.66 -12.05
CA LEU A 157 -10.19 17.04 -13.19
C LEU A 157 -8.86 16.28 -13.09
N ASP A 158 -8.44 15.65 -14.18
CA ASP A 158 -7.17 14.93 -14.25
C ASP A 158 -6.41 15.37 -15.52
N ASP A 159 -5.10 15.56 -15.38
CA ASP A 159 -4.22 15.88 -16.51
C ASP A 159 -3.60 14.60 -17.05
N VAL A 160 -3.70 14.39 -18.36
CA VAL A 160 -3.33 13.14 -19.02
C VAL A 160 -2.45 13.39 -20.25
N VAL A 161 -1.57 12.45 -20.54
CA VAL A 161 -0.66 12.47 -21.69
C VAL A 161 -0.85 11.19 -22.49
N CYS A 162 -1.00 11.31 -23.81
CA CYS A 162 -0.82 10.20 -24.73
C CYS A 162 0.59 10.25 -25.33
N ASN A 163 1.28 9.11 -25.33
CA ASN A 163 2.60 8.95 -25.93
C ASN A 163 2.56 8.36 -27.35
N GLY A 164 1.39 8.39 -28.01
CA GLY A 164 1.16 7.75 -29.30
C GLY A 164 0.68 6.29 -29.22
N ALA A 165 0.64 5.68 -28.03
CA ALA A 165 0.15 4.29 -27.87
C ALA A 165 -0.72 4.08 -26.63
N SER A 166 -0.56 4.88 -25.58
CA SER A 166 -1.30 4.75 -24.33
C SER A 166 -1.55 6.11 -23.72
N VAL A 167 -2.69 6.28 -23.04
CA VAL A 167 -2.96 7.45 -22.20
C VAL A 167 -2.51 7.14 -20.78
N LYS A 168 -1.81 8.08 -20.17
CA LYS A 168 -1.30 8.06 -18.79
C LYS A 168 -1.64 9.36 -18.07
N TYR A 169 -1.58 9.38 -16.74
CA TYR A 169 -1.62 10.65 -16.02
C TYR A 169 -0.34 11.44 -16.31
N ALA A 170 -0.45 12.77 -16.40
CA ALA A 170 0.72 13.64 -16.60
C ALA A 170 1.71 13.56 -15.43
N VAL A 171 1.23 13.10 -14.26
CA VAL A 171 2.02 12.70 -13.10
C VAL A 171 1.65 11.25 -12.75
N ASP A 172 2.52 10.31 -13.12
CA ASP A 172 2.27 8.86 -13.03
C ASP A 172 2.17 8.33 -11.56
N ASP A 173 2.43 9.15 -10.53
CA ASP A 173 2.66 8.70 -9.13
C ASP A 173 1.67 9.25 -8.08
N ALA A 174 0.58 9.91 -8.48
CA ALA A 174 -0.41 10.41 -7.52
C ALA A 174 -1.39 9.29 -7.09
N ALA A 175 -1.37 8.92 -5.81
CA ALA A 175 -2.39 8.04 -5.25
C ALA A 175 -3.78 8.71 -5.37
N THR A 176 -4.76 8.00 -5.92
CA THR A 176 -6.14 8.52 -6.03
C THR A 176 -6.76 8.68 -4.64
N LYS A 177 -7.73 9.59 -4.49
CA LYS A 177 -8.45 9.79 -3.21
C LYS A 177 -9.02 8.49 -2.66
N THR A 178 -9.57 7.65 -3.54
CA THR A 178 -10.10 6.32 -3.18
C THR A 178 -9.01 5.44 -2.60
N VAL A 179 -7.85 5.32 -3.27
CA VAL A 179 -6.73 4.48 -2.81
C VAL A 179 -6.20 4.92 -1.44
N VAL A 180 -6.18 6.22 -1.18
CA VAL A 180 -5.81 6.78 0.14
C VAL A 180 -6.88 6.48 1.19
N GLN A 181 -8.16 6.73 0.89
CA GLN A 181 -9.27 6.53 1.84
C GLN A 181 -9.47 5.07 2.23
N THR A 182 -9.27 4.15 1.29
CA THR A 182 -9.37 2.70 1.55
C THR A 182 -8.07 2.10 2.05
N ASN A 183 -7.00 2.89 2.16
CA ASN A 183 -5.67 2.45 2.57
C ASN A 183 -5.10 1.29 1.71
N ALA A 184 -5.46 1.25 0.42
CA ALA A 184 -5.25 0.07 -0.43
C ALA A 184 -3.77 -0.24 -0.72
N LEU A 185 -2.87 0.75 -0.57
CA LEU A 185 -1.44 0.58 -0.83
C LEU A 185 -0.70 -0.16 0.30
N CYS A 186 -1.23 -0.16 1.52
CA CYS A 186 -0.59 -0.78 2.67
C CYS A 186 -1.52 -1.72 3.43
N PHE A 187 -2.64 -2.13 2.81
CA PHE A 187 -3.54 -3.15 3.33
C PHE A 187 -3.52 -4.40 2.43
N GLY A 188 -3.26 -5.56 3.03
CA GLY A 188 -3.20 -6.85 2.34
C GLY A 188 -4.05 -7.93 3.01
N PHE A 189 -4.10 -9.10 2.39
CA PHE A 189 -4.74 -10.28 2.94
C PHE A 189 -3.70 -11.37 3.14
N ASP A 190 -3.74 -12.03 4.29
CA ASP A 190 -2.93 -13.21 4.56
C ASP A 190 -3.43 -14.40 3.73
N GLY A 191 -2.55 -14.97 2.92
CA GLY A 191 -2.74 -16.21 2.17
C GLY A 191 -1.94 -17.40 2.73
N GLY A 192 -1.30 -17.23 3.90
CA GLY A 192 -0.44 -18.22 4.52
C GLY A 192 -1.15 -19.20 5.47
N ASN A 193 -0.36 -19.85 6.31
CA ASN A 193 -0.79 -20.84 7.30
C ASN A 193 -0.62 -20.28 8.72
N ALA A 194 -1.13 -21.01 9.73
CA ALA A 194 -0.91 -20.64 11.13
C ALA A 194 0.58 -20.43 11.43
N ASN A 195 0.89 -19.30 12.07
CA ASN A 195 2.25 -18.83 12.37
C ASN A 195 3.12 -18.45 11.15
N LEU A 196 2.64 -18.59 9.91
CA LEU A 196 3.35 -18.26 8.68
C LEU A 196 2.48 -17.37 7.78
N TYR A 197 2.57 -16.05 7.98
CA TYR A 197 1.72 -15.07 7.31
C TYR A 197 2.30 -14.62 5.97
N SER A 198 1.61 -14.88 4.87
CA SER A 198 2.04 -14.45 3.52
C SER A 198 1.12 -13.35 3.04
N VAL A 199 1.65 -12.14 2.87
CA VAL A 199 0.84 -10.94 2.58
C VAL A 199 1.36 -10.24 1.33
N ASP A 200 0.50 -10.08 0.35
CA ASP A 200 0.82 -9.38 -0.89
C ASP A 200 0.15 -8.00 -0.94
N PHE A 201 0.93 -6.98 -1.29
CA PHE A 201 0.46 -5.60 -1.52
C PHE A 201 0.53 -5.24 -3.00
N SER A 202 -0.30 -4.29 -3.43
CA SER A 202 -0.29 -3.75 -4.78
C SER A 202 -0.24 -2.21 -4.73
N PRO A 203 0.77 -1.57 -5.33
CA PRO A 203 1.93 -2.16 -6.01
C PRO A 203 2.83 -3.00 -5.08
N ALA A 204 3.54 -3.97 -5.64
CA ALA A 204 4.39 -4.87 -4.85
C ALA A 204 5.54 -4.11 -4.18
N ILE A 205 5.72 -4.34 -2.87
CA ILE A 205 6.82 -3.81 -2.09
C ILE A 205 8.10 -4.58 -2.46
N LYS A 206 9.10 -3.87 -2.98
CA LYS A 206 10.38 -4.48 -3.44
C LYS A 206 11.51 -4.40 -2.44
N SER A 207 11.43 -3.47 -1.49
CA SER A 207 12.44 -3.28 -0.46
C SER A 207 11.78 -2.76 0.81
N PHE A 208 12.33 -3.16 1.96
CA PHE A 208 11.84 -2.70 3.25
C PHE A 208 12.68 -1.52 3.73
N THR A 209 12.01 -0.48 4.21
CA THR A 209 12.64 0.70 4.80
C THR A 209 12.29 0.76 6.28
N ASN A 210 13.23 1.17 7.12
CA ASN A 210 13.01 1.24 8.56
C ASN A 210 11.79 2.12 8.89
N GLY A 211 10.88 1.61 9.73
CA GLY A 211 9.64 2.30 10.10
C GLY A 211 8.48 2.10 9.12
N MET A 212 8.66 1.36 8.02
CA MET A 212 7.59 0.99 7.10
C MET A 212 6.48 0.23 7.84
N ARG A 213 5.23 0.66 7.68
CA ARG A 213 4.06 -0.01 8.28
C ARG A 213 3.18 -0.63 7.22
N VAL A 214 2.67 -1.80 7.56
CA VAL A 214 1.73 -2.55 6.73
C VAL A 214 0.61 -3.10 7.61
N MET A 215 -0.57 -3.22 7.02
CA MET A 215 -1.74 -3.81 7.64
C MET A 215 -2.16 -5.05 6.84
N PHE A 216 -2.60 -6.08 7.54
CA PHE A 216 -3.15 -7.25 6.88
C PHE A 216 -4.27 -7.88 7.69
N ARG A 217 -5.24 -8.49 7.00
CA ARG A 217 -6.21 -9.35 7.65
C ARG A 217 -5.63 -10.76 7.78
N ALA A 218 -5.44 -11.23 9.01
CA ALA A 218 -4.90 -12.57 9.29
C ALA A 218 -5.93 -13.65 8.94
N ALA A 219 -5.50 -14.73 8.26
CA ALA A 219 -6.38 -15.85 7.94
C ALA A 219 -6.51 -16.83 9.11
N SER A 220 -5.48 -16.92 9.95
CA SER A 220 -5.39 -17.87 11.05
C SER A 220 -4.85 -17.22 12.32
N SER A 221 -5.23 -17.76 13.49
CA SER A 221 -4.66 -17.32 14.77
C SER A 221 -3.27 -17.92 14.96
N ASN A 222 -2.39 -17.23 15.70
CA ASN A 222 -1.11 -17.81 16.08
C ASN A 222 -1.21 -18.68 17.33
N SER A 223 -0.37 -19.71 17.39
CA SER A 223 -0.17 -20.58 18.55
C SER A 223 1.23 -20.49 19.14
N GLY A 224 2.09 -19.64 18.58
CA GLY A 224 3.48 -19.47 19.00
C GLY A 224 4.23 -18.46 18.12
N ALA A 225 5.54 -18.67 17.97
CA ALA A 225 6.41 -17.81 17.20
C ALA A 225 6.00 -17.76 15.72
N CYS A 226 5.98 -16.57 15.14
CA CYS A 226 5.46 -16.34 13.80
C CYS A 226 6.53 -15.80 12.85
N GLN A 227 6.31 -16.00 11.55
CA GLN A 227 7.04 -15.37 10.47
C GLN A 227 6.08 -14.70 9.49
N MET A 228 6.56 -13.69 8.78
CA MET A 228 5.83 -12.95 7.76
C MET A 228 6.67 -12.85 6.48
N SER A 229 6.03 -13.08 5.34
CA SER A 229 6.55 -12.82 3.99
C SER A 229 5.70 -11.75 3.34
N VAL A 230 6.34 -10.75 2.75
CA VAL A 230 5.66 -9.64 2.07
C VAL A 230 5.98 -9.70 0.58
N ASN A 231 4.97 -9.77 -0.28
CA ASN A 231 5.14 -9.83 -1.73
C ASN A 231 6.13 -10.92 -2.20
N GLY A 232 6.07 -12.10 -1.56
CA GLY A 232 6.97 -13.22 -1.84
C GLY A 232 8.42 -13.02 -1.37
N SER A 233 8.68 -12.06 -0.49
CA SER A 233 10.00 -11.89 0.14
C SER A 233 10.41 -13.14 0.95
N THR A 234 11.70 -13.26 1.25
CA THR A 234 12.18 -14.22 2.25
C THR A 234 11.42 -14.04 3.56
N TRP A 235 11.09 -15.16 4.22
CA TRP A 235 10.42 -15.17 5.52
C TRP A 235 11.25 -14.44 6.57
N LYS A 236 10.64 -13.44 7.22
CA LYS A 236 11.23 -12.69 8.34
C LYS A 236 10.41 -12.95 9.59
N GLN A 237 11.03 -12.85 10.76
CA GLN A 237 10.30 -13.06 12.01
C GLN A 237 9.24 -11.97 12.20
N LEU A 238 8.09 -12.37 12.75
CA LEU A 238 7.07 -11.47 13.26
C LEU A 238 7.15 -11.52 14.80
N LEU A 239 7.71 -10.45 15.36
CA LEU A 239 7.93 -10.27 16.79
C LEU A 239 6.78 -9.47 17.39
N GLY A 240 6.56 -9.58 18.70
CA GLY A 240 5.66 -8.67 19.42
C GLY A 240 6.34 -7.36 19.80
N ARG A 241 5.58 -6.44 20.40
CA ARG A 241 6.04 -5.07 20.75
C ARG A 241 7.28 -5.02 21.64
N ALA A 242 7.54 -6.07 22.42
CA ALA A 242 8.73 -6.18 23.26
C ALA A 242 9.97 -6.71 22.50
N HIS A 243 9.90 -6.82 21.16
CA HIS A 243 10.90 -7.47 20.29
C HIS A 243 11.15 -8.93 20.67
N ALA A 244 10.15 -9.58 21.28
CA ALA A 244 10.17 -10.98 21.63
C ALA A 244 9.34 -11.79 20.63
N ALA A 245 9.60 -13.09 20.54
CA ALA A 245 8.76 -13.98 19.75
C ALA A 245 7.30 -13.96 20.26
N LEU A 246 6.35 -14.11 19.34
CA LEU A 246 4.94 -14.29 19.68
C LEU A 246 4.72 -15.60 20.46
N GLN A 247 3.78 -15.60 21.40
CA GLN A 247 3.55 -16.67 22.38
C GLN A 247 2.26 -17.46 22.11
N GLY A 248 1.35 -16.92 21.29
CA GLY A 248 0.07 -17.51 20.96
C GLY A 248 -1.08 -16.56 21.30
N GLY A 249 -2.03 -16.39 20.37
CA GLY A 249 -3.23 -15.56 20.54
C GLY A 249 -3.04 -14.06 20.28
N GLU A 250 -1.83 -13.56 20.02
CA GLU A 250 -1.61 -12.15 19.68
C GLU A 250 -2.09 -11.76 18.27
N VAL A 251 -2.18 -12.73 17.36
CA VAL A 251 -2.83 -12.60 16.06
C VAL A 251 -4.10 -13.43 16.10
N ALA A 252 -5.24 -12.77 15.92
CA ALA A 252 -6.54 -13.42 15.87
C ALA A 252 -6.97 -13.69 14.42
N ALA A 253 -7.52 -14.87 14.15
CA ALA A 253 -8.10 -15.20 12.85
C ALA A 253 -9.19 -14.19 12.47
N GLY A 254 -9.10 -13.64 11.25
CA GLY A 254 -9.99 -12.59 10.75
C GLY A 254 -9.70 -11.19 11.31
N GLY A 255 -8.78 -11.06 12.28
CA GLY A 255 -8.34 -9.79 12.82
C GLY A 255 -7.47 -8.99 11.86
N ILE A 256 -7.47 -7.67 12.01
CA ILE A 256 -6.58 -6.75 11.28
C ILE A 256 -5.32 -6.58 12.11
N ALA A 257 -4.20 -7.09 11.61
CA ALA A 257 -2.88 -6.94 12.20
C ALA A 257 -2.14 -5.75 11.58
N GLU A 258 -1.48 -4.94 12.41
CA GLU A 258 -0.57 -3.88 11.99
C GLU A 258 0.88 -4.28 12.33
N ALA A 259 1.74 -4.32 11.33
CA ALA A 259 3.15 -4.67 11.48
C ALA A 259 4.06 -3.53 11.00
N VAL A 260 5.18 -3.32 11.69
CA VAL A 260 6.22 -2.35 11.33
C VAL A 260 7.56 -3.04 11.06
N TRP A 261 8.25 -2.63 10.01
CA TRP A 261 9.59 -3.11 9.70
C TRP A 261 10.64 -2.38 10.54
N ILE A 262 11.48 -3.15 11.24
CA ILE A 262 12.63 -2.61 12.00
C ILE A 262 13.92 -3.18 11.41
N ALA A 263 14.68 -2.32 10.72
CA ALA A 263 15.85 -2.76 9.97
C ALA A 263 16.97 -3.33 10.88
N ALA A 264 17.11 -2.81 12.10
CA ALA A 264 18.12 -3.27 13.06
C ALA A 264 17.87 -4.70 13.58
N LEU A 265 16.61 -5.17 13.53
CA LEU A 265 16.22 -6.52 13.95
C LEU A 265 16.05 -7.47 12.76
N ASP A 266 16.14 -6.95 11.53
CA ASP A 266 15.81 -7.67 10.29
C ASP A 266 14.45 -8.42 10.40
N SER A 267 13.48 -7.78 11.06
CA SER A 267 12.23 -8.41 11.48
C SER A 267 11.04 -7.45 11.44
N TRP A 268 9.85 -8.02 11.31
CA TRP A 268 8.58 -7.32 11.49
C TRP A 268 8.19 -7.31 12.96
N VAL A 269 7.67 -6.19 13.45
CA VAL A 269 7.13 -6.05 14.81
C VAL A 269 5.63 -5.79 14.72
N LEU A 270 4.84 -6.65 15.36
CA LEU A 270 3.40 -6.52 15.51
C LEU A 270 3.09 -5.39 16.50
N LEU A 271 2.39 -4.35 16.04
CA LEU A 271 1.91 -3.24 16.87
C LEU A 271 0.57 -3.57 17.53
N GLY A 272 -0.24 -4.39 16.88
CA GLY A 272 -1.49 -4.92 17.41
C GLY A 272 -2.26 -5.74 16.37
N CYS A 273 -3.24 -6.51 16.83
CA CYS A 273 -4.22 -7.18 16.01
C CYS A 273 -5.61 -7.01 16.64
N THR A 274 -6.63 -6.68 15.85
CA THR A 274 -8.00 -6.60 16.39
C THR A 274 -8.46 -7.98 16.87
N GLY A 275 -8.86 -8.07 18.14
CA GLY A 275 -9.23 -9.34 18.78
C GLY A 275 -8.03 -10.19 19.26
N GLY A 276 -6.80 -9.74 19.05
CA GLY A 276 -5.58 -10.40 19.54
C GLY A 276 -5.25 -10.05 20.99
N ALA A 277 -4.60 -10.97 21.69
CA ALA A 277 -4.08 -10.77 23.04
C ALA A 277 -2.84 -9.85 23.06
N VAL A 278 -2.59 -9.21 24.20
CA VAL A 278 -1.39 -8.40 24.43
C VAL A 278 -0.33 -9.24 25.14
N GLN A 279 0.91 -9.16 24.69
CA GLN A 279 2.04 -9.81 25.38
C GLN A 279 2.31 -9.13 26.72
N VAL A 280 2.37 -9.93 27.78
CA VAL A 280 2.73 -9.47 29.13
C VAL A 280 4.10 -10.06 29.49
N PRO A 281 5.19 -9.28 29.39
CA PRO A 281 6.50 -9.72 29.86
C PRO A 281 6.54 -9.82 31.40
N PRO A 282 7.52 -10.52 31.99
CA PRO A 282 7.67 -10.58 33.44
C PRO A 282 7.75 -9.17 34.07
N ALA A 283 6.89 -8.92 35.06
CA ALA A 283 6.89 -7.73 35.90
C ALA A 283 8.21 -7.60 36.67
N THR A 284 8.86 -6.45 36.58
CA THR A 284 10.10 -6.11 37.28
C THR A 284 9.98 -4.84 38.12
N GLN A 285 8.82 -4.15 38.05
CA GLN A 285 8.53 -2.93 38.79
C GLN A 285 7.11 -2.99 39.40
N PRO A 286 6.83 -2.22 40.46
CA PRO A 286 5.58 -2.33 41.23
C PRO A 286 4.28 -2.11 40.45
N GLN A 287 4.31 -1.42 39.31
CA GLN A 287 3.13 -1.08 38.50
C GLN A 287 3.06 -1.88 37.18
N HIS A 288 3.90 -2.90 37.00
CA HIS A 288 3.82 -3.77 35.82
C HIS A 288 2.69 -4.79 35.97
N ALA A 289 2.06 -5.16 34.84
CA ALA A 289 1.17 -6.31 34.80
C ALA A 289 1.94 -7.60 35.11
N VAL A 290 1.40 -8.43 36.00
CA VAL A 290 2.01 -9.70 36.41
C VAL A 290 1.69 -10.77 35.37
N SER A 291 2.70 -11.48 34.87
CA SER A 291 2.47 -12.60 33.94
C SER A 291 1.87 -13.80 34.69
N LEU A 292 1.18 -14.70 33.97
CA LEU A 292 0.61 -15.92 34.58
C LEU A 292 1.68 -16.72 35.34
N ALA A 293 2.88 -16.84 34.78
CA ALA A 293 4.00 -17.52 35.43
C ALA A 293 4.39 -16.87 36.77
N GLN A 294 4.38 -15.54 36.85
CA GLN A 294 4.68 -14.82 38.09
C GLN A 294 3.54 -14.93 39.12
N ALA A 295 2.28 -14.86 38.67
CA ALA A 295 1.14 -15.06 39.55
C ALA A 295 1.13 -16.48 40.16
N GLN A 296 1.44 -17.50 39.36
CA GLN A 296 1.58 -18.88 39.81
C GLN A 296 2.78 -19.09 40.76
N ALA A 297 3.83 -18.28 40.63
CA ALA A 297 4.94 -18.26 41.59
C ALA A 297 4.58 -17.55 42.91
N MET A 298 3.58 -16.65 42.90
CA MET A 298 3.09 -15.94 44.08
C MET A 298 2.00 -16.72 44.85
N SER A 299 1.35 -17.70 44.23
CA SER A 299 0.38 -18.56 44.94
C SER A 299 1.09 -19.45 45.97
N VAL A 300 0.50 -19.56 47.17
CA VAL A 300 1.01 -20.30 48.34
C VAL A 300 1.33 -21.79 48.04
N GLY A 301 0.81 -22.32 46.94
CA GLY A 301 1.29 -23.51 46.25
C GLY A 301 0.90 -23.49 44.77
N VAL A 302 1.65 -24.20 43.94
CA VAL A 302 1.38 -24.35 42.51
C VAL A 302 0.15 -25.23 42.33
N TYR A 303 -0.89 -24.71 41.68
CA TYR A 303 -2.08 -25.50 41.34
C TYR A 303 -1.75 -26.53 40.25
N VAL A 304 -2.14 -27.79 40.48
CA VAL A 304 -1.86 -28.90 39.57
C VAL A 304 -3.13 -29.73 39.38
N ASN A 305 -3.57 -29.84 38.13
CA ASN A 305 -4.74 -30.63 37.72
C ASN A 305 -4.42 -31.56 36.52
N SER A 306 -3.14 -31.75 36.21
CA SER A 306 -2.66 -32.59 35.11
C SER A 306 -1.27 -33.16 35.42
N ALA A 307 -0.89 -34.22 34.71
CA ALA A 307 0.42 -34.86 34.86
C ALA A 307 1.57 -33.87 34.57
N ARG A 308 2.62 -33.89 35.39
CA ARG A 308 3.85 -33.10 35.20
C ARG A 308 5.01 -33.58 36.06
N THR A 309 6.22 -33.19 35.69
CA THR A 309 7.39 -33.27 36.57
C THR A 309 7.40 -32.08 37.53
N LEU A 310 7.63 -32.37 38.81
CA LEU A 310 7.63 -31.44 39.92
C LEU A 310 9.03 -30.86 40.16
N ALA A 311 9.07 -29.65 40.71
CA ALA A 311 10.22 -29.01 41.34
C ALA A 311 10.00 -28.88 42.86
N VAL A 312 11.02 -28.45 43.61
CA VAL A 312 10.88 -28.12 45.04
C VAL A 312 9.80 -27.04 45.23
N GLY A 313 8.87 -27.24 46.16
CA GLY A 313 7.80 -26.28 46.42
C GLY A 313 6.51 -26.88 47.00
N ASN A 314 5.50 -26.03 47.13
CA ASN A 314 4.17 -26.41 47.59
C ASN A 314 3.24 -26.62 46.40
N TYR A 315 2.37 -27.62 46.45
CA TYR A 315 1.46 -28.00 45.38
C TYR A 315 0.04 -28.16 45.91
N LEU A 316 -0.92 -27.52 45.23
CA LEU A 316 -2.35 -27.75 45.43
C LEU A 316 -2.79 -28.74 44.36
N VAL A 317 -3.00 -30.00 44.72
CA VAL A 317 -3.27 -31.07 43.75
C VAL A 317 -4.76 -31.31 43.66
N ASP A 318 -5.37 -30.98 42.51
CA ASP A 318 -6.79 -31.21 42.25
C ASP A 318 -6.99 -32.35 41.26
N THR A 319 -7.68 -33.40 41.70
CA THR A 319 -7.99 -34.58 40.88
C THR A 319 -9.36 -34.53 40.20
N SER A 320 -10.06 -33.39 40.24
CA SER A 320 -11.38 -33.21 39.61
C SER A 320 -11.41 -33.53 38.10
N ALA A 321 -10.29 -33.36 37.40
CA ALA A 321 -10.14 -33.62 35.96
C ALA A 321 -9.78 -35.08 35.62
N GLY A 322 -9.63 -35.96 36.61
CA GLY A 322 -9.23 -37.36 36.44
C GLY A 322 -7.95 -37.74 37.19
N SER A 323 -7.62 -39.03 37.18
CA SER A 323 -6.38 -39.55 37.78
C SER A 323 -5.16 -39.22 36.91
N PHE A 324 -4.06 -38.79 37.52
CA PHE A 324 -2.81 -38.47 36.82
C PHE A 324 -1.56 -38.80 37.64
N LEU A 325 -0.41 -38.79 36.95
CA LEU A 325 0.92 -39.06 37.51
C LEU A 325 1.70 -37.75 37.68
N LEU A 326 2.16 -37.48 38.91
CA LEU A 326 3.12 -36.42 39.21
C LEU A 326 4.49 -37.01 39.46
N LEU A 327 5.48 -36.65 38.65
CA LEU A 327 6.84 -37.17 38.78
C LEU A 327 7.66 -36.28 39.73
N LEU A 328 8.32 -36.88 40.71
CA LEU A 328 9.30 -36.18 41.56
C LEU A 328 10.46 -35.62 40.72
N PRO A 329 11.25 -34.65 41.24
CA PRO A 329 12.43 -34.14 40.54
C PRO A 329 13.40 -35.25 40.12
N ALA A 330 13.91 -35.20 38.88
CA ALA A 330 14.84 -36.22 38.34
C ALA A 330 16.25 -36.16 38.98
N ALA A 331 16.64 -34.97 39.45
CA ALA A 331 17.94 -34.71 40.07
C ALA A 331 17.76 -33.98 41.42
N PRO A 332 17.20 -34.65 42.46
CA PRO A 332 16.98 -34.03 43.75
C PRO A 332 18.28 -33.85 44.53
N SER A 333 18.39 -32.74 45.24
CA SER A 333 19.47 -32.45 46.18
C SER A 333 19.06 -32.79 47.61
N LYS A 334 20.02 -33.17 48.45
CA LYS A 334 19.76 -33.45 49.87
C LYS A 334 19.12 -32.20 50.52
N GLY A 335 17.94 -32.38 51.13
CA GLY A 335 17.18 -31.31 51.76
C GLY A 335 16.04 -30.75 50.91
N ASP A 336 15.92 -31.13 49.64
CA ASP A 336 14.78 -30.76 48.79
C ASP A 336 13.47 -31.24 49.42
N MET A 337 12.48 -30.35 49.52
CA MET A 337 11.17 -30.65 50.14
C MET A 337 10.01 -30.23 49.23
N LEU A 338 9.03 -31.10 49.11
CA LEU A 338 7.78 -30.84 48.41
C LEU A 338 6.62 -31.00 49.39
N THR A 339 5.64 -30.11 49.32
CA THR A 339 4.40 -30.21 50.12
C THR A 339 3.22 -30.35 49.20
N PHE A 340 2.33 -31.29 49.49
CA PHE A 340 1.10 -31.51 48.75
C PHE A 340 -0.08 -31.24 49.67
N ILE A 341 -1.06 -30.50 49.17
CA ILE A 341 -2.29 -30.14 49.87
C ILE A 341 -3.45 -30.54 48.96
N ASP A 342 -4.44 -31.22 49.52
CA ASP A 342 -5.72 -31.49 48.87
C ASP A 342 -6.64 -30.26 49.01
N PRO A 343 -6.82 -29.42 47.98
CA PRO A 343 -7.59 -28.19 48.10
C PRO A 343 -9.11 -28.44 48.10
N ASN A 344 -9.57 -29.58 47.58
CA ASN A 344 -10.98 -29.83 47.25
C ASN A 344 -11.54 -31.11 47.88
N SER A 345 -10.75 -31.81 48.71
CA SER A 345 -11.10 -33.12 49.31
C SER A 345 -11.36 -34.23 48.27
N ASN A 346 -10.69 -34.18 47.11
CA ASN A 346 -11.00 -35.02 45.95
C ASN A 346 -10.20 -36.32 45.88
N TRP A 347 -9.10 -36.46 46.62
CA TRP A 347 -8.15 -37.58 46.45
C TRP A 347 -8.73 -38.96 46.77
N GLY A 348 -9.72 -39.05 47.67
CA GLY A 348 -10.39 -40.30 48.02
C GLY A 348 -11.36 -40.82 46.96
N GLY A 349 -11.94 -39.92 46.16
CA GLY A 349 -12.81 -40.29 45.04
C GLY A 349 -12.04 -40.56 43.75
N ILE A 350 -11.08 -39.70 43.44
CA ILE A 350 -10.20 -39.82 42.28
C ILE A 350 -8.77 -39.74 42.79
N ASN A 351 -8.10 -40.89 42.79
CA ASN A 351 -6.72 -41.00 43.26
C ASN A 351 -5.73 -40.44 42.23
N TRP A 352 -4.54 -40.09 42.71
CA TRP A 352 -3.41 -39.71 41.86
C TRP A 352 -2.15 -40.45 42.30
N THR A 353 -1.14 -40.49 41.44
CA THR A 353 0.09 -41.23 41.69
C THR A 353 1.27 -40.28 41.75
N LEU A 354 2.07 -40.37 42.80
CA LEU A 354 3.37 -39.72 42.93
C LEU A 354 4.45 -40.67 42.40
N GLY A 355 4.91 -40.39 41.19
CA GLY A 355 5.93 -41.14 40.50
C GLY A 355 7.34 -40.81 41.00
N ARG A 356 8.11 -41.86 41.24
CA ARG A 356 9.40 -41.80 41.95
C ARG A 356 10.55 -41.14 41.18
N ASN A 357 10.40 -41.03 39.86
CA ASN A 357 11.35 -40.45 38.90
C ASN A 357 12.82 -40.86 39.12
N GLY A 358 13.05 -42.15 39.37
CA GLY A 358 14.39 -42.75 39.46
C GLY A 358 14.95 -42.95 40.87
N ARG A 359 14.39 -42.32 41.91
CA ARG A 359 14.75 -42.58 43.32
C ARG A 359 13.71 -43.46 44.00
N THR A 360 13.99 -43.99 45.18
CA THR A 360 12.99 -44.72 45.98
C THR A 360 12.13 -43.76 46.79
N ILE A 361 10.96 -44.21 47.22
CA ILE A 361 10.09 -43.50 48.18
C ILE A 361 9.97 -44.39 49.42
N MET A 362 10.37 -43.91 50.59
CA MET A 362 10.37 -44.66 51.85
C MET A 362 11.12 -46.01 51.76
N GLY A 363 12.17 -46.07 50.93
CA GLY A 363 12.94 -47.27 50.65
C GLY A 363 12.27 -48.26 49.68
N GLN A 364 11.11 -47.93 49.12
CA GLN A 364 10.40 -48.76 48.14
C GLN A 364 10.67 -48.26 46.72
N ALA A 365 10.82 -49.19 45.78
CA ALA A 365 11.00 -48.91 44.35
C ALA A 365 9.67 -48.82 43.58
N ASN A 366 8.61 -48.38 44.27
CA ASN A 366 7.25 -48.27 43.74
C ASN A 366 6.79 -46.82 43.81
N ASP A 367 5.89 -46.45 42.90
CA ASP A 367 5.22 -45.15 42.95
C ASP A 367 4.19 -45.13 44.09
N LEU A 368 3.95 -43.96 44.67
CA LEU A 368 3.06 -43.79 45.81
C LEU A 368 1.67 -43.35 45.33
N VAL A 369 0.65 -44.17 45.56
CA VAL A 369 -0.74 -43.83 45.22
C VAL A 369 -1.38 -43.08 46.37
N ILE A 370 -1.95 -41.91 46.08
CA ILE A 370 -2.60 -41.05 47.06
C ILE A 370 -4.10 -41.15 46.86
N ASN A 371 -4.78 -41.75 47.84
CA ASN A 371 -6.20 -42.09 47.77
C ASN A 371 -6.98 -41.71 49.05
N VAL A 372 -6.46 -40.76 49.83
CA VAL A 372 -7.11 -40.28 51.07
C VAL A 372 -7.40 -38.80 50.90
N SER A 373 -8.67 -38.41 51.01
CA SER A 373 -9.10 -37.00 50.92
C SER A 373 -8.70 -36.18 52.14
N ASP A 374 -8.68 -34.86 51.97
CA ASP A 374 -8.48 -33.87 53.04
C ASP A 374 -7.13 -34.07 53.76
N GLN A 375 -6.10 -34.38 52.99
CA GLN A 375 -4.74 -34.59 53.49
C GLN A 375 -3.80 -33.47 53.07
N LYS A 376 -2.86 -33.17 53.96
CA LYS A 376 -1.65 -32.43 53.66
C LYS A 376 -0.47 -33.27 54.10
N PHE A 377 0.47 -33.51 53.19
CA PHE A 377 1.71 -34.20 53.52
C PHE A 377 2.89 -33.55 52.81
N SER A 378 4.06 -33.67 53.42
CA SER A 378 5.32 -33.24 52.82
C SER A 378 6.23 -34.43 52.61
N ILE A 379 7.08 -34.35 51.59
CA ILE A 379 8.10 -35.33 51.28
C ILE A 379 9.42 -34.59 51.11
N TRP A 380 10.51 -35.15 51.63
CA TRP A 380 11.83 -34.55 51.54
C TRP A 380 12.89 -35.57 51.11
N PHE A 381 13.94 -35.11 50.43
CA PHE A 381 15.02 -35.97 49.95
C PHE A 381 16.18 -36.00 50.94
N ASN A 382 16.52 -37.18 51.46
CA ASN A 382 17.59 -37.32 52.45
C ASN A 382 19.01 -37.41 51.84
N GLY A 383 19.11 -37.39 50.52
CA GLY A 383 20.36 -37.56 49.75
C GLY A 383 20.40 -38.87 48.95
N THR A 384 19.59 -39.86 49.31
CA THR A 384 19.49 -41.14 48.58
C THR A 384 18.04 -41.55 48.28
N ASP A 385 17.11 -41.17 49.14
CA ASP A 385 15.74 -41.65 49.18
C ASP A 385 14.76 -40.53 49.56
N TRP A 386 13.53 -40.60 49.06
CA TRP A 386 12.46 -39.68 49.43
C TRP A 386 11.76 -40.15 50.70
N ARG A 387 11.54 -39.26 51.66
CA ARG A 387 10.96 -39.55 52.97
C ARG A 387 9.75 -38.68 53.22
N LEU A 388 8.65 -39.30 53.65
CA LEU A 388 7.49 -38.58 54.15
C LEU A 388 7.88 -37.88 55.47
N ALA A 389 7.52 -36.61 55.60
CA ALA A 389 7.83 -35.77 56.75
C ALA A 389 6.73 -35.83 57.82
#